data_AF-A0A9D7YIX9-F1
#
_entry.id   AF-A0A9D7YIX9-F1
#
_cell.length_a   1.000
_cell.length_b   1.000
_cell.length_c   1.000
_cell.angle_alpha   90.00
_cell.angle_beta   90.00
_cell.angle_gamma   90.00
#
_symmetry.space_group_name_H-M   'P 1'
#
loop_
_entity.id
_entity.type
_entity.pdbx_description
1 polymer ?
#
loop_
_entity_poly.entity_id
_entity_poly.type
_entity_poly.pdbx_seq_one_letter_code
_entity_poly.pdbx_strand_id
1 'polypeptide(L)'
;MKRHNAELLLLAITILWGGTFAVVKTAMVDVSPSMFVLLRFVLATVVAVAVWPRSLASIDKDTMGKGLALGVLYGVGFLLQTIGLTMTSASASAFITGTMVVFVPLVHRVVDGARIKPNHVFSIIMVLVGLWLFTSPESQGVNLGDVLTLFSAILWAVYVT
;
A
#
# COMPACT_ATOMS: atom_id res chain seq x y z
N MET A 1 -0.17 22.30 -16.24
CA MET A 1 0.54 21.17 -16.89
C MET A 1 -0.27 20.71 -18.09
N LYS A 2 0.38 20.37 -19.22
CA LYS A 2 -0.32 19.74 -20.36
C LYS A 2 -0.68 18.30 -19.99
N ARG A 3 -1.83 17.80 -20.45
CA ARG A 3 -2.36 16.46 -20.13
C ARG A 3 -1.34 15.33 -20.33
N HIS A 4 -0.59 15.38 -21.43
CA HIS A 4 0.44 14.38 -21.73
C HIS A 4 1.58 14.32 -20.69
N ASN A 5 1.97 15.47 -20.11
CA ASN A 5 3.01 15.49 -19.07
C ASN A 5 2.50 14.82 -17.77
N ALA A 6 1.21 14.96 -17.46
CA ALA A 6 0.62 14.29 -16.30
C ALA A 6 0.54 12.78 -16.51
N GLU A 7 0.16 12.33 -17.71
CA GLU A 7 0.13 10.91 -18.08
C GLU A 7 1.53 10.26 -17.99
N LEU A 8 2.58 10.95 -18.49
CA LEU A 8 3.97 10.49 -18.37
C LEU A 8 4.45 10.41 -16.91
N LEU A 9 4.09 11.40 -16.10
CA LEU A 9 4.42 11.40 -14.67
C LEU A 9 3.73 10.25 -13.93
N LEU A 10 2.47 9.98 -14.23
CA LEU A 10 1.74 8.84 -13.64
C LEU A 10 2.38 7.51 -14.03
N LEU A 11 2.80 7.36 -15.28
CA LEU A 11 3.49 6.17 -15.75
C LEU A 11 4.83 5.98 -15.04
N ALA A 12 5.62 7.06 -14.89
CA ALA A 12 6.87 7.01 -14.14
C ALA A 12 6.66 6.62 -12.67
N ILE A 13 5.67 7.20 -12.00
CA ILE A 13 5.32 6.86 -10.61
C ILE A 13 4.92 5.39 -10.51
N THR A 14 4.17 4.87 -11.49
CA THR A 14 3.71 3.48 -11.52
C THR A 14 4.89 2.51 -11.66
N ILE A 15 5.84 2.83 -12.55
CA ILE A 15 7.06 2.03 -12.72
C ILE A 15 7.89 2.03 -11.44
N LEU A 16 8.12 3.22 -10.86
CA LEU A 16 8.89 3.34 -9.62
C LEU A 16 8.24 2.56 -8.48
N TRP A 17 6.92 2.71 -8.31
CA TRP A 17 6.16 2.00 -7.30
C TRP A 17 6.21 0.49 -7.48
N GLY A 18 5.92 -0.02 -8.68
CA GLY A 18 5.96 -1.46 -8.98
C GLY A 18 7.37 -2.05 -8.83
N GLY A 19 8.39 -1.32 -9.26
CA GLY A 19 9.79 -1.72 -9.13
C GLY A 19 10.24 -1.85 -7.67
N THR A 20 9.63 -1.10 -6.74
CA THR A 20 10.00 -1.20 -5.33
C THR A 20 9.78 -2.60 -4.75
N PHE A 21 8.76 -3.35 -5.18
CA PHE A 21 8.51 -4.71 -4.66
C PHE A 21 9.67 -5.65 -4.96
N ALA A 22 10.28 -5.56 -6.14
CA ALA A 22 11.44 -6.37 -6.49
C ALA A 22 12.66 -5.99 -5.64
N VAL A 23 12.92 -4.69 -5.49
CA VAL A 23 14.06 -4.16 -4.72
C VAL A 23 13.93 -4.44 -3.23
N VAL A 24 12.74 -4.27 -2.65
CA VAL A 24 12.48 -4.58 -1.25
C VAL A 24 12.63 -6.09 -1.02
N LYS A 25 12.12 -6.92 -1.92
CA LYS A 25 12.27 -8.37 -1.81
C LYS A 25 13.73 -8.82 -1.81
N THR A 26 14.59 -8.21 -2.63
CA THR A 26 16.04 -8.51 -2.57
C THR A 26 16.66 -8.02 -1.27
N ALA A 27 16.26 -6.87 -0.74
CA ALA A 27 16.73 -6.38 0.54
C ALA A 27 16.30 -7.25 1.74
N MET A 28 15.19 -7.99 1.64
CA MET A 28 14.71 -8.88 2.70
C MET A 28 15.58 -10.14 2.88
N VAL A 29 16.53 -10.39 1.96
CA VAL A 29 17.52 -11.47 2.11
C VAL A 29 18.52 -11.13 3.21
N ASP A 30 18.89 -9.85 3.33
CA ASP A 30 19.95 -9.38 4.22
C ASP A 30 19.41 -8.70 5.49
N VAL A 31 18.18 -8.19 5.45
CA VAL A 31 17.60 -7.35 6.52
C VAL A 31 16.23 -7.87 6.92
N SER A 32 15.95 -7.93 8.23
CA SER A 32 14.64 -8.33 8.73
C SER A 32 13.55 -7.31 8.33
N PRO A 33 12.31 -7.75 8.07
CA PRO A 33 11.21 -6.86 7.69
C PRO A 33 11.01 -5.70 8.67
N SER A 34 11.01 -5.96 9.97
CA SER A 34 10.84 -4.92 10.99
C SER A 34 11.95 -3.88 10.96
N MET A 35 13.21 -4.29 10.78
CA MET A 35 14.34 -3.38 10.70
C MET A 35 14.30 -2.54 9.42
N PHE A 36 13.96 -3.14 8.29
CA PHE A 36 13.81 -2.41 7.02
C PHE A 36 12.73 -1.32 7.14
N VAL A 37 11.57 -1.68 7.68
CA VAL A 37 10.45 -0.75 7.87
C VAL A 37 10.81 0.37 8.85
N LEU A 38 11.49 0.04 9.95
CA LEU A 38 11.98 1.03 10.90
C LEU A 38 12.94 2.03 10.24
N LEU A 39 13.96 1.54 9.53
CA LEU A 39 14.94 2.40 8.85
C LEU A 39 14.26 3.31 7.82
N ARG A 40 13.31 2.77 7.05
CA ARG A 40 12.53 3.53 6.06
C ARG A 40 11.77 4.68 6.71
N PHE A 41 11.04 4.42 7.81
CA PHE A 41 10.26 5.47 8.48
C PHE A 41 11.13 6.45 9.26
N VAL A 42 12.26 6.01 9.83
CA VAL A 42 13.23 6.91 10.45
C VAL A 42 13.81 7.86 9.41
N LEU A 43 14.24 7.35 8.25
CA LEU A 43 14.75 8.17 7.16
C LEU A 43 13.68 9.16 6.67
N ALA A 44 12.45 8.69 6.47
CA ALA A 44 11.33 9.56 6.08
C ALA A 44 11.08 10.68 7.11
N THR A 45 11.16 10.36 8.40
CA THR A 45 11.01 11.33 9.49
C THR A 45 12.14 12.35 9.49
N VAL A 46 13.39 11.92 9.37
CA VAL A 46 14.56 12.82 9.30
C VAL A 46 14.44 13.77 8.11
N VAL A 47 14.08 13.25 6.94
CA VAL A 47 13.87 14.07 5.74
C VAL A 47 12.72 15.05 5.95
N ALA A 48 11.60 14.61 6.52
CA ALA A 48 10.46 15.49 6.78
C ALA A 48 10.81 16.63 7.74
N VAL A 49 11.57 16.34 8.80
CA VAL A 49 12.06 17.35 9.76
C VAL A 49 13.03 18.33 9.11
N ALA A 50 13.93 17.85 8.24
CA ALA A 50 14.88 18.70 7.54
C ALA A 50 14.21 19.64 6.52
N VAL A 51 13.19 19.15 5.81
CA VAL A 51 12.52 19.91 4.74
C VAL A 51 11.43 20.84 5.27
N TRP A 52 10.68 20.43 6.29
CA TRP A 52 9.53 21.18 6.83
C TRP A 52 9.59 21.48 8.33
N PRO A 53 10.71 21.99 8.88
CA PRO A 53 10.86 22.17 10.32
C PRO A 53 9.82 23.13 10.93
N ARG A 54 9.49 24.22 10.22
CA ARG A 54 8.52 25.21 10.69
C ARG A 54 7.09 24.70 10.70
N SER A 55 6.71 23.91 9.70
CA SER A 55 5.37 23.33 9.61
C SER A 55 5.13 22.27 10.67
N LEU A 56 6.17 21.51 11.03
CA LEU A 56 6.09 20.50 12.10
C LEU A 56 6.01 21.16 13.49
N ALA A 57 6.70 22.28 13.68
CA ALA A 57 6.66 23.02 14.95
C ALA A 57 5.29 23.67 15.22
N SER A 58 4.47 23.91 14.20
CA SER A 58 3.14 24.50 14.30
C SER A 58 2.00 23.48 14.38
N ILE A 59 2.28 22.18 14.53
CA ILE A 59 1.25 21.14 14.60
C ILE A 59 0.49 21.25 15.94
N ASP A 60 -0.83 21.34 15.87
CA ASP A 60 -1.69 21.29 17.03
C ASP A 60 -1.88 19.84 17.56
N LYS A 61 -2.34 19.71 18.80
CA LYS A 61 -2.48 18.39 19.46
C LYS A 61 -3.53 17.49 18.80
N ASP A 62 -4.57 18.05 18.21
CA ASP A 62 -5.62 17.28 17.52
C ASP A 62 -5.08 16.69 16.21
N THR A 63 -4.40 17.53 15.42
CA THR A 63 -3.69 17.09 14.21
C THR A 63 -2.62 16.05 14.53
N MET A 64 -1.87 16.22 15.63
CA MET A 64 -0.89 15.22 16.06
C MET A 64 -1.56 13.88 16.42
N GLY A 65 -2.68 13.90 17.14
CA GLY A 65 -3.42 12.69 17.51
C GLY A 65 -3.93 11.92 16.28
N LYS A 66 -4.52 12.64 15.33
CA LYS A 66 -4.97 12.06 14.04
C LYS A 66 -3.81 11.54 13.20
N GLY A 67 -2.71 12.30 13.15
CA GLY A 67 -1.49 11.90 12.46
C GLY A 67 -0.85 10.65 13.04
N LEU A 68 -0.83 10.51 14.37
CA LEU A 68 -0.36 9.30 15.04
C LEU A 68 -1.26 8.09 14.75
N ALA A 69 -2.57 8.26 14.79
CA ALA A 69 -3.50 7.18 14.46
C ALA A 69 -3.31 6.67 13.02
N LEU A 70 -3.25 7.60 12.06
CA LEU A 70 -2.96 7.28 10.65
C LEU A 70 -1.55 6.71 10.46
N GLY A 71 -0.56 7.21 11.19
CA GLY A 71 0.82 6.72 11.16
C GLY A 71 0.95 5.29 11.67
N VAL A 72 0.26 4.93 12.76
CA VAL A 72 0.19 3.56 13.26
C VAL A 72 -0.51 2.65 12.24
N LEU A 73 -1.65 3.08 11.69
CA LEU A 73 -2.37 2.33 10.67
C LEU A 73 -1.48 2.06 9.44
N TYR A 74 -0.80 3.10 8.96
CA TYR A 74 0.13 3.03 7.83
C TYR A 74 1.32 2.12 8.14
N GLY A 75 1.91 2.25 9.33
CA GLY A 75 3.05 1.44 9.78
C GLY A 75 2.73 -0.04 9.90
N VAL A 76 1.56 -0.38 10.47
CA VAL A 76 1.09 -1.77 10.56
C VAL A 76 0.83 -2.34 9.17
N GLY A 77 0.16 -1.58 8.29
CA GLY A 77 -0.05 -1.99 6.89
C GLY A 77 1.26 -2.26 6.17
N PHE A 78 2.24 -1.36 6.33
CA PHE A 78 3.55 -1.49 5.71
C PHE A 78 4.31 -2.71 6.23
N LEU A 79 4.25 -2.98 7.54
CA LEU A 79 4.89 -4.14 8.15
C LEU A 79 4.27 -5.45 7.67
N LEU A 80 2.94 -5.55 7.64
CA LEU A 80 2.22 -6.72 7.13
C LEU A 80 2.56 -6.97 5.65
N GLN A 81 2.61 -5.92 4.84
CA GLN A 81 3.00 -6.04 3.43
C GLN A 81 4.44 -6.54 3.29
N THR A 82 5.38 -6.01 4.08
CA THR A 82 6.80 -6.38 4.01
C THR A 82 7.02 -7.82 4.45
N ILE A 83 6.34 -8.26 5.53
CA ILE A 83 6.34 -9.67 5.96
C ILE A 83 5.66 -10.55 4.90
N GLY A 84 4.54 -10.11 4.32
CA GLY A 84 3.88 -10.84 3.25
C GLY A 84 4.81 -11.07 2.05
N LEU A 85 5.56 -10.03 1.68
CA LEU A 85 6.51 -10.04 0.56
C LEU A 85 7.68 -11.02 0.75
N THR A 86 8.06 -11.38 1.98
CA THR A 86 9.07 -12.43 2.20
C THR A 86 8.54 -13.82 1.86
N MET A 87 7.22 -14.01 1.91
CA MET A 87 6.56 -15.31 1.71
C MET A 87 5.94 -15.47 0.33
N THR A 88 5.58 -14.36 -0.35
CA THR A 88 5.00 -14.37 -1.70
C THR A 88 5.93 -13.77 -2.75
N SER A 89 5.61 -13.88 -4.04
CA SER A 89 6.37 -13.24 -5.12
C SER A 89 6.18 -11.72 -5.13
N ALA A 90 7.18 -10.97 -5.63
CA ALA A 90 7.08 -9.51 -5.75
C ALA A 90 5.90 -9.10 -6.64
N SER A 91 5.69 -9.84 -7.73
CA SER A 91 4.58 -9.61 -8.65
C SER A 91 3.22 -9.91 -8.02
N ALA A 92 3.08 -11.01 -7.28
CA ALA A 92 1.84 -11.33 -6.57
C ALA A 92 1.54 -10.30 -5.47
N SER A 93 2.55 -9.91 -4.67
CA SER A 93 2.36 -8.89 -3.63
C SER A 93 1.96 -7.53 -4.20
N ALA A 94 2.60 -7.09 -5.30
CA ALA A 94 2.23 -5.85 -5.99
C ALA A 94 0.80 -5.90 -6.53
N PHE A 95 0.41 -7.02 -7.14
CA PHE A 95 -0.94 -7.23 -7.65
C PHE A 95 -1.99 -7.23 -6.53
N ILE A 96 -1.75 -7.98 -5.46
CA ILE A 96 -2.62 -8.05 -4.28
C ILE A 96 -2.76 -6.66 -3.63
N THR A 97 -1.67 -5.90 -3.53
CA THR A 97 -1.73 -4.53 -3.03
C THR A 97 -2.60 -3.64 -3.93
N GLY A 98 -2.52 -3.81 -5.24
CA GLY A 98 -3.35 -3.10 -6.22
C GLY A 98 -4.86 -3.33 -6.02
N THR A 99 -5.26 -4.42 -5.36
CA THR A 99 -6.66 -4.69 -5.02
C THR A 99 -7.25 -3.68 -4.03
N MET A 100 -6.44 -2.83 -3.39
CA MET A 100 -6.94 -1.73 -2.55
C MET A 100 -7.98 -0.85 -3.28
N VAL A 101 -7.87 -0.69 -4.60
CA VAL A 101 -8.84 0.09 -5.40
C VAL A 101 -10.27 -0.47 -5.33
N VAL A 102 -10.38 -1.76 -5.05
CA VAL A 102 -11.65 -2.44 -4.81
C VAL A 102 -12.14 -2.16 -3.39
N PHE A 103 -11.25 -2.20 -2.40
CA PHE A 103 -11.59 -2.00 -1.00
C PHE A 103 -11.94 -0.54 -0.67
N VAL A 104 -11.29 0.45 -1.29
CA VAL A 104 -11.53 1.89 -1.06
C VAL A 104 -13.03 2.25 -1.10
N PRO A 105 -13.79 1.97 -2.17
CA PRO A 105 -15.21 2.31 -2.20
C PRO A 105 -16.07 1.50 -1.22
N LEU A 106 -15.64 0.28 -0.82
CA LEU A 106 -16.33 -0.48 0.23
C LEU A 106 -16.11 0.16 1.60
N VAL A 107 -14.88 0.53 1.91
CA VAL A 107 -14.52 1.22 3.16
C VAL A 107 -15.22 2.57 3.22
N HIS A 108 -15.19 3.36 2.15
CA HIS A 108 -15.90 4.63 2.06
C HIS A 108 -17.42 4.48 2.23
N ARG A 109 -18.03 3.36 1.84
CA ARG A 109 -19.44 3.08 2.18
C ARG A 109 -19.63 2.84 3.67
N VAL A 110 -18.73 2.11 4.31
CA VAL A 110 -18.82 1.77 5.74
C VAL A 110 -18.57 2.99 6.61
N VAL A 111 -17.58 3.82 6.25
CA VAL A 111 -17.17 5.01 7.01
C VAL A 111 -18.14 6.18 6.77
N ASP A 112 -18.48 6.49 5.51
CA ASP A 112 -19.25 7.70 5.15
C ASP A 112 -20.68 7.41 4.65
N GLY A 113 -21.12 6.15 4.64
CA GLY A 113 -22.47 5.78 4.18
C GLY A 113 -22.70 5.91 2.66
N ALA A 114 -21.65 6.11 1.86
CA ALA A 114 -21.76 6.36 0.43
C ALA A 114 -22.32 5.16 -0.36
N ARG A 115 -23.11 5.43 -1.42
CA ARG A 115 -23.67 4.38 -2.30
C ARG A 115 -22.60 3.80 -3.22
N ILE A 116 -22.49 2.46 -3.25
CA ILE A 116 -21.61 1.74 -4.19
C ILE A 116 -22.19 1.85 -5.60
N LYS A 117 -21.38 2.35 -6.54
CA LYS A 117 -21.75 2.44 -7.96
C LYS A 117 -21.56 1.08 -8.67
N PRO A 118 -22.34 0.77 -9.72
CA PRO A 118 -22.18 -0.47 -10.49
C PRO A 118 -20.76 -0.70 -11.03
N ASN A 119 -20.03 0.36 -11.36
CA ASN A 119 -18.65 0.30 -11.84
C ASN A 119 -17.68 -0.35 -10.83
N HIS A 120 -17.99 -0.30 -9.52
CA HIS A 120 -17.17 -0.95 -8.50
C HIS A 120 -17.33 -2.47 -8.55
N VAL A 121 -18.53 -2.98 -8.88
CA VAL A 121 -18.80 -4.41 -9.02
C VAL A 121 -18.00 -5.01 -10.17
N PHE A 122 -17.92 -4.31 -11.30
CA PHE A 122 -17.09 -4.73 -12.42
C PHE A 122 -15.59 -4.75 -12.05
N SER A 123 -15.13 -3.75 -11.28
CA SER A 123 -13.75 -3.67 -10.80
C SER A 123 -13.39 -4.83 -9.85
N ILE A 124 -14.31 -5.21 -8.94
CA ILE A 124 -14.17 -6.38 -8.06
C ILE A 124 -13.95 -7.64 -8.90
N ILE A 125 -14.84 -7.90 -9.87
CA ILE A 125 -14.80 -9.11 -10.70
C ILE A 125 -13.49 -9.15 -11.51
N MET A 126 -13.11 -8.04 -12.14
CA MET A 126 -11.89 -7.93 -12.92
C MET A 126 -10.64 -8.23 -12.07
N VAL A 127 -10.58 -7.70 -10.85
CA VAL A 127 -9.48 -7.94 -9.91
C VAL A 127 -9.45 -9.39 -9.43
N LEU A 128 -10.59 -10.01 -9.15
CA LEU A 128 -10.67 -11.42 -8.76
C LEU A 128 -10.19 -12.34 -9.89
N VAL A 129 -10.59 -12.05 -11.13
CA VAL A 129 -10.11 -12.80 -12.32
C VAL A 129 -8.61 -12.60 -12.50
N GLY A 130 -8.13 -11.36 -12.40
CA GLY A 130 -6.70 -11.07 -12.47
C GLY A 130 -5.91 -11.79 -11.39
N LEU A 131 -6.40 -11.81 -10.15
CA LEU A 131 -5.77 -12.54 -9.03
C LEU A 131 -5.74 -14.04 -9.31
N TRP A 132 -6.84 -14.61 -9.78
CA TRP A 132 -6.93 -16.03 -10.10
C TRP A 132 -5.96 -16.44 -11.22
N LEU A 133 -5.84 -15.63 -12.28
CA LEU A 133 -4.87 -15.87 -13.37
C LEU A 133 -3.42 -15.74 -12.87
N PHE A 134 -3.14 -14.75 -12.03
CA PHE A 134 -1.80 -14.51 -11.51
C PHE A 134 -1.35 -15.57 -10.49
N THR A 135 -2.29 -16.08 -9.70
CA THR A 135 -2.08 -17.13 -8.67
C THR A 135 -2.29 -18.53 -9.24
N SER A 136 -2.12 -18.74 -10.55
CA SER A 136 -2.40 -20.01 -11.24
C SER A 136 -1.85 -21.25 -10.49
N PRO A 137 -2.53 -22.42 -10.57
CA PRO A 137 -2.36 -23.55 -9.65
C PRO A 137 -1.01 -24.28 -9.71
N GLU A 138 -0.13 -23.94 -10.64
CA GLU A 138 1.21 -24.56 -10.74
C GLU A 138 2.19 -24.04 -9.67
N SER A 139 1.89 -22.89 -9.03
CA SER A 139 2.68 -22.34 -7.93
C SER A 139 1.93 -22.43 -6.60
N GLN A 140 2.09 -23.55 -5.86
CA GLN A 140 1.82 -23.73 -4.41
C GLN A 140 0.51 -23.20 -3.76
N GLY A 141 -0.47 -22.68 -4.50
CA GLY A 141 -1.71 -22.12 -3.95
C GLY A 141 -1.53 -20.80 -3.19
N VAL A 142 -2.62 -20.30 -2.60
CA VAL A 142 -2.62 -19.09 -1.77
C VAL A 142 -1.74 -19.33 -0.54
N ASN A 143 -0.68 -18.54 -0.40
CA ASN A 143 0.23 -18.64 0.74
C ASN A 143 -0.14 -17.63 1.84
N LEU A 144 0.44 -17.79 3.03
CA LEU A 144 0.19 -16.86 4.14
C LEU A 144 0.63 -15.42 3.79
N GLY A 145 1.65 -15.25 2.94
CA GLY A 145 2.11 -13.94 2.48
C GLY A 145 1.09 -13.18 1.64
N ASP A 146 0.33 -13.89 0.81
CA ASP A 146 -0.75 -13.34 0.00
C ASP A 146 -1.86 -12.80 0.92
N VAL A 147 -2.19 -13.55 1.97
CA VAL A 147 -3.18 -13.15 2.98
C VAL A 147 -2.70 -11.91 3.75
N LEU A 148 -1.45 -11.89 4.20
CA LEU A 148 -0.87 -10.73 4.89
C LEU A 148 -0.84 -9.49 3.98
N THR A 149 -0.50 -9.66 2.70
CA THR A 149 -0.51 -8.57 1.73
C THR A 149 -1.95 -8.09 1.48
N LEU A 150 -2.93 -8.99 1.43
CA LEU A 150 -4.34 -8.62 1.28
C LEU A 150 -4.84 -7.79 2.48
N PHE A 151 -4.48 -8.17 3.71
CA PHE A 151 -4.77 -7.36 4.89
C PHE A 151 -4.12 -5.98 4.79
N SER A 152 -2.89 -5.88 4.30
CA SER A 152 -2.25 -4.57 4.05
C SER A 152 -3.04 -3.73 3.04
N ALA A 153 -3.60 -4.34 1.98
CA ALA A 153 -4.41 -3.65 0.98
C ALA A 153 -5.70 -3.05 1.57
N ILE A 154 -6.32 -3.75 2.53
CA ILE A 154 -7.47 -3.24 3.28
C ILE A 154 -7.05 -2.05 4.15
N LEU A 155 -5.90 -2.14 4.84
CA LEU A 155 -5.38 -1.03 5.64
C LEU A 155 -5.04 0.19 4.78
N TRP A 156 -4.53 0.00 3.56
CA TRP A 156 -4.34 1.09 2.59
C TRP A 156 -5.66 1.73 2.19
N ALA A 157 -6.71 0.94 1.97
CA ALA A 157 -8.05 1.46 1.68
C ALA A 157 -8.62 2.29 2.83
N VAL A 158 -8.42 1.86 4.08
CA VAL A 158 -8.82 2.63 5.28
C VAL A 158 -7.97 3.89 5.45
N TYR A 159 -6.67 3.84 5.19
CA TYR A 159 -5.80 5.01 5.30
C TYR A 159 -6.11 6.09 4.25
N VAL A 160 -6.56 5.69 3.07
CA VAL A 160 -6.87 6.61 1.95
C VAL A 160 -8.29 7.19 2.03
N THR A 161 -9.21 6.51 2.72
CA THR A 161 -10.59 6.96 2.93
C THR A 161 -10.66 7.94 4.09
#